data_AF-A0A1N7IQ82-F1
#
_entry.id   AF-A0A1N7IQ82-F1
#
_cell.length_a   1.000
_cell.length_b   1.000
_cell.length_c   1.000
_cell.angle_alpha   90.00
_cell.angle_beta   90.00
_cell.angle_gamma   90.00
#
_symmetry.space_group_name_H-M   'P 1'
#
loop_
_entity.id
_entity.type
_entity.pdbx_description
1 polymer ?
#
loop_
_entity_poly.entity_id
_entity_poly.type
_entity_poly.pdbx_seq_one_letter_code
_entity_poly.pdbx_strand_id
1 'polypeptide(L)'
;MKSTKLSDLSIDELTQEEKKRCAIYISFSILLGIMVGAAIYTTTKKGFGAITTLPLVFIPLYLIIRNSWQSVRKEILSRKAN
;
A
#
# COMPACT_ATOMS: atom_id res chain seq x y z
N MET A 1 -13.28 5.17 14.83
CA MET A 1 -12.98 5.92 13.59
C MET A 1 -14.26 6.01 12.77
N LYS A 2 -14.73 7.22 12.45
CA LYS A 2 -15.90 7.41 11.57
C LYS A 2 -15.48 6.91 10.19
N SER A 3 -16.05 5.81 9.73
CA SER A 3 -15.81 5.27 8.38
C SER A 3 -16.56 6.16 7.39
N THR A 4 -16.06 7.37 7.15
CA THR A 4 -16.57 8.24 6.08
C THR A 4 -16.48 7.47 4.78
N LYS A 5 -17.62 7.19 4.15
CA LYS A 5 -17.61 6.49 2.86
C LYS A 5 -16.92 7.39 1.86
N LEU A 6 -16.18 6.81 0.92
CA LEU A 6 -15.56 7.57 -0.17
C LEU A 6 -16.60 8.40 -0.94
N SER A 7 -17.84 7.90 -0.98
CA SER A 7 -19.02 8.55 -1.53
C SER A 7 -19.38 9.90 -0.86
N ASP A 8 -19.01 10.10 0.40
CA ASP A 8 -19.36 11.30 1.17
C ASP A 8 -18.34 12.44 0.98
N LEU A 9 -17.18 12.17 0.36
CA LEU A 9 -16.11 13.14 0.13
C LEU A 9 -16.36 13.94 -1.17
N SER A 10 -16.00 15.22 -1.18
CA SER A 10 -15.98 16.02 -2.41
C SER A 10 -14.86 15.56 -3.37
N ILE A 11 -14.89 15.98 -4.64
CA ILE A 11 -13.83 15.63 -5.61
C ILE A 11 -12.45 16.10 -5.16
N ASP A 12 -12.36 17.29 -4.55
CA ASP A 12 -11.10 17.84 -4.04
C ASP A 12 -10.58 17.04 -2.83
N GLU A 13 -11.47 16.68 -1.91
CA GLU A 13 -11.13 15.86 -0.75
C GLU A 13 -10.71 14.45 -1.17
N LEU A 14 -11.40 13.87 -2.14
CA LEU A 14 -11.10 12.55 -2.69
C LEU A 14 -9.74 12.53 -3.39
N THR A 15 -9.39 13.61 -4.10
CA THR A 15 -8.07 13.78 -4.73
C THR A 15 -6.96 13.94 -3.69
N GLN A 16 -7.20 14.67 -2.59
CA GLN A 16 -6.25 14.72 -1.48
C GLN A 16 -6.06 13.34 -0.83
N GLU A 17 -7.14 12.60 -0.61
CA GLU A 17 -7.10 11.25 -0.06
C GLU A 17 -6.35 10.26 -0.98
N GLU A 18 -6.53 10.37 -2.30
CA GLU A 18 -5.75 9.58 -3.27
C GLU A 18 -4.25 9.84 -3.11
N LYS A 19 -3.82 11.10 -3.04
CA LYS A 19 -2.41 11.48 -2.87
C LYS A 19 -1.82 10.91 -1.58
N LYS A 20 -2.55 11.02 -0.46
CA LYS A 20 -2.12 10.45 0.84
C LYS A 20 -1.95 8.93 0.75
N ARG A 21 -2.95 8.23 0.22
CA ARG A 21 -2.92 6.76 0.09
C ARG A 21 -1.85 6.29 -0.90
N CYS A 22 -1.63 7.05 -1.98
CA CYS A 22 -0.55 6.81 -2.93
C CYS A 22 0.82 6.96 -2.25
N ALA A 23 1.02 8.02 -1.46
CA ALA A 23 2.27 8.22 -0.71
C ALA A 23 2.54 7.08 0.27
N ILE A 24 1.52 6.60 0.98
CA ILE A 24 1.63 5.42 1.86
C ILE A 24 2.00 4.17 1.05
N TYR A 25 1.31 3.92 -0.06
CA TYR A 25 1.59 2.78 -0.94
C TYR A 25 3.03 2.79 -1.47
N ILE A 26 3.52 3.94 -1.95
CA ILE A 26 4.89 4.10 -2.44
C ILE A 26 5.89 3.86 -1.31
N SER A 27 5.68 4.50 -0.15
CA SER A 27 6.57 4.35 1.00
C SER A 27 6.64 2.89 1.47
N PHE A 28 5.50 2.21 1.53
CA PHE A 28 5.42 0.80 1.90
C PHE A 28 6.10 -0.10 0.86
N SER A 29 5.98 0.22 -0.44
CA SER A 29 6.65 -0.50 -1.52
C SER A 29 8.18 -0.38 -1.44
N ILE A 30 8.70 0.82 -1.13
CA ILE A 30 10.13 1.05 -0.93
C ILE A 30 10.63 0.27 0.28
N LEU A 31 9.92 0.33 1.40
CA LEU A 31 10.25 -0.41 2.61
C LEU A 31 10.28 -1.93 2.36
N LEU A 32 9.29 -2.45 1.65
CA LEU A 32 9.26 -3.86 1.23
C LEU A 32 10.46 -4.22 0.35
N GLY A 33 10.84 -3.35 -0.59
CA GLY A 33 12.02 -3.55 -1.43
C GLY A 33 13.32 -3.65 -0.62
N ILE A 34 13.53 -2.75 0.33
CA ILE A 34 14.68 -2.79 1.24
C ILE A 34 14.67 -4.09 2.06
N MET A 35 13.50 -4.48 2.58
CA MET A 35 13.35 -5.69 3.39
C MET A 35 13.62 -6.96 2.58
N VAL A 36 13.21 -7.01 1.31
CA VAL A 36 13.56 -8.11 0.39
C VAL A 36 15.07 -8.15 0.14
N GLY A 37 15.72 -7.01 -0.09
CA GLY A 37 17.17 -6.95 -0.24
C GLY A 37 17.92 -7.47 1.00
N ALA A 38 17.49 -7.04 2.19
CA ALA A 38 18.02 -7.53 3.46
C ALA A 38 17.76 -9.02 3.67
N ALA A 39 16.57 -9.51 3.30
CA ALA A 39 16.22 -10.93 3.35
C ALA A 39 17.15 -11.76 2.45
N ILE A 40 17.41 -11.33 1.22
CA ILE A 40 18.33 -12.04 0.30
C ILE A 40 19.75 -12.06 0.88
N TYR A 41 20.27 -10.92 1.32
CA TYR A 41 21.61 -10.82 1.90
C TYR A 41 21.77 -11.74 3.12
N THR A 42 20.79 -11.71 4.03
CA THR A 42 20.81 -12.55 5.24
C THR A 42 20.64 -14.02 4.92
N THR A 43 19.79 -14.39 3.95
CA THR A 43 19.64 -15.79 3.49
C THR A 43 20.98 -16.35 3.00
N THR A 44 21.72 -15.59 2.20
CA THR A 44 23.02 -16.04 1.65
C THR A 44 24.09 -16.19 2.74
N LYS A 45 24.04 -15.39 3.81
CA LYS A 45 25.07 -15.37 4.86
C LYS A 45 24.76 -16.26 6.08
N LYS A 46 23.50 -16.33 6.48
CA LYS A 46 23.03 -16.98 7.72
C LYS A 46 22.04 -18.12 7.48
N GLY A 47 21.63 -18.34 6.23
CA GLY A 47 20.58 -19.31 5.88
C GLY A 47 19.17 -18.75 6.08
N PHE A 48 18.17 -19.62 5.88
CA PHE A 48 16.76 -19.27 6.02
C PHE A 48 16.41 -19.04 7.50
N GLY A 49 15.76 -17.92 7.82
CA GLY A 49 15.42 -17.56 9.20
C GLY A 49 14.33 -16.48 9.29
N ALA A 50 14.08 -15.97 10.50
CA ALA A 50 12.96 -15.05 10.74
C ALA A 50 13.00 -13.77 9.87
N ILE A 51 14.19 -13.23 9.61
CA ILE A 51 14.37 -12.03 8.77
C ILE A 51 14.04 -12.34 7.30
N THR A 52 14.28 -13.56 6.83
CA THR A 52 14.08 -13.96 5.43
C THR A 52 12.61 -14.23 5.14
N THR A 53 11.84 -14.64 6.14
CA THR A 53 10.37 -14.79 6.05
C THR A 53 9.60 -13.48 6.24
N LEU A 54 10.24 -12.47 6.83
CA LEU A 54 9.60 -11.19 7.16
C LEU A 54 8.90 -10.54 5.96
N PRO A 55 9.52 -10.43 4.75
CA PRO A 55 8.84 -9.85 3.59
C PRO A 55 7.55 -10.56 3.19
N LEU A 56 7.49 -11.88 3.35
CA LEU A 56 6.32 -12.68 2.99
C LEU A 56 5.13 -12.38 3.91
N VAL A 57 5.39 -12.17 5.20
CA VAL A 57 4.36 -11.84 6.19
C VAL A 57 3.68 -10.50 5.88
N PHE A 58 4.39 -9.58 5.23
CA PHE A 58 3.85 -8.27 4.85
C PHE A 58 3.08 -8.26 3.52
N ILE A 59 3.01 -9.37 2.79
CA ILE A 59 2.26 -9.45 1.52
C ILE A 59 0.76 -9.16 1.69
N PRO A 60 0.04 -9.75 2.67
CA PRO A 60 -1.38 -9.42 2.88
C PRO A 60 -1.59 -7.93 3.17
N LEU A 61 -0.69 -7.32 3.95
CA LEU A 61 -0.76 -5.90 4.27
C LEU A 61 -0.53 -5.03 3.02
N TYR A 62 0.44 -5.39 2.18
CA TYR A 62 0.66 -4.74 0.90
C TYR A 62 -0.58 -4.80 -0.02
N LEU A 63 -1.27 -5.94 -0.08
CA LEU A 63 -2.50 -6.08 -0.86
C LEU A 63 -3.62 -5.18 -0.33
N ILE A 64 -3.77 -5.05 0.99
CA ILE A 64 -4.75 -4.16 1.61
C ILE A 64 -4.46 -2.70 1.25
N ILE A 65 -3.20 -2.26 1.37
CA ILE A 65 -2.79 -0.88 1.05
C ILE A 65 -3.01 -0.60 -0.44
N ARG A 66 -2.65 -1.55 -1.32
CA ARG A 66 -2.88 -1.44 -2.77
C ARG A 66 -4.37 -1.32 -3.10
N ASN A 67 -5.21 -2.16 -2.50
CA ASN A 67 -6.65 -2.13 -2.73
C ASN A 67 -7.28 -0.82 -2.23
N SER A 68 -6.82 -0.32 -1.07
CA SER A 68 -7.24 0.96 -0.49
C SER A 68 -6.92 2.16 -1.39
N TRP A 69 -5.76 2.19 -2.04
CA TRP A 69 -5.44 3.24 -3.02
C TRP A 69 -6.27 3.09 -4.31
N GLN A 70 -6.41 1.86 -4.82
CA GLN A 70 -7.20 1.57 -6.02
C GLN A 70 -8.68 1.91 -5.85
N SER A 71 -9.28 1.69 -4.67
CA SER A 71 -10.68 2.02 -4.42
C SER A 71 -10.95 3.52 -4.52
N VAL A 72 -10.04 4.36 -4.01
CA VAL A 72 -10.17 5.83 -4.14
C VAL A 72 -10.01 6.26 -5.58
N ARG A 73 -9.03 5.70 -6.29
CA ARG A 73 -8.81 6.01 -7.71
C ARG A 73 -9.99 5.60 -8.59
N LYS A 74 -10.61 4.44 -8.31
CA LYS A 74 -11.83 3.98 -9.00
C LYS A 74 -13.00 4.94 -8.78
N GLU A 75 -13.19 5.42 -7.55
CA GLU A 75 -14.24 6.40 -7.23
C GLU A 75 -14.02 7.74 -7.95
N ILE A 76 -12.77 8.22 -8.04
CA ILE A 76 -12.46 9.45 -8.81
C ILE A 76 -12.78 9.25 -10.29
N LEU A 77 -12.39 8.10 -10.86
CA LEU A 77 -12.62 7.79 -12.27
C LEU A 77 -14.12 7.64 -12.60
N SER A 78 -14.90 6.99 -11.72
CA SER A 78 -16.36 6.82 -11.93
C SER A 78 -17.11 8.15 -11.92
N ARG A 79 -16.63 9.13 -11.15
CA ARG A 79 -17.21 10.49 -11.12
C ARG A 79 -16.78 11.36 -12.28
N LYS A 80 -15.61 11.11 -12.88
CA LYS A 80 -15.13 11.83 -14.07
C LYS A 80 -15.75 11.30 -15.37
N ALA A 81 -16.25 10.06 -15.35
CA ALA A 81 -16.89 9.41 -16.49
C ALA A 81 -18.40 9.66 -16.61
N ASN A 82 -19.04 10.20 -15.56
CA ASN A 82 -20.39 10.77 -15.58
C ASN A 82 -20.33 12.28 -15.79
#